data_AF-A0A4R1BHR6-F1
#
_entry.id   AF-A0A4R1BHR6-F1
#
_cell.length_a   1.000
_cell.length_b   1.000
_cell.length_c   1.000
_cell.angle_alpha   90.00
_cell.angle_beta   90.00
_cell.angle_gamma   90.00
#
_symmetry.space_group_name_H-M   'P 1'
#
loop_
_entity.id
_entity.type
_entity.pdbx_description
1 polymer ?
#
loop_
_entity_poly.entity_id
_entity_poly.type
_entity_poly.pdbx_seq_one_letter_code
_entity_poly.pdbx_strand_id
1 'polypeptide(L)'
;MSGSRTNIPSLEGDWRVERLSGALPPMAGVGKRIRGDRGETRLGPLPVWPFRVERRGDRVALVYRPPFSPLVDELRPQPDGSWLGRSTLFGRELGRFRLVRQA
;
A
#
# COMPACT_ATOMS: atom_id res chain seq x y z
N MET A 1 13.05 -1.22 -30.64
CA MET A 1 12.13 -1.81 -29.66
C MET A 1 12.06 -0.87 -28.46
N SER A 2 11.08 0.05 -28.43
CA SER A 2 10.94 0.99 -27.32
C SER A 2 10.09 0.33 -26.24
N GLY A 3 10.73 -0.18 -25.19
CA GLY A 3 10.03 -0.73 -24.03
C GLY A 3 9.21 0.38 -23.40
N SER A 4 7.88 0.31 -23.53
CA SER A 4 6.98 1.28 -22.94
C SER A 4 7.23 1.31 -21.43
N ARG A 5 7.85 2.38 -20.92
CA ARG A 5 7.88 2.63 -19.47
C ARG A 5 6.43 2.81 -19.06
N THR A 6 5.85 1.80 -18.42
CA THR A 6 4.53 1.92 -17.82
C THR A 6 4.56 3.13 -16.89
N ASN A 7 3.88 4.21 -17.29
CA ASN A 7 3.79 5.41 -16.48
C ASN A 7 2.83 5.11 -15.33
N ILE A 8 3.36 4.56 -14.23
CA ILE A 8 2.55 4.29 -13.04
C ILE A 8 2.09 5.64 -12.46
N PRO A 9 0.77 5.83 -12.24
CA PRO A 9 0.24 7.02 -11.58
C PRO A 9 0.95 7.35 -10.27
N SER A 10 0.89 8.62 -9.86
CA SER A 10 1.43 8.99 -8.54
C SER A 10 0.62 8.33 -7.42
N LEU A 11 1.33 7.72 -6.47
CA LEU A 11 0.75 7.17 -5.24
C LEU A 11 0.72 8.24 -4.12
N GLU A 12 1.28 9.42 -4.34
CA GLU A 12 1.35 10.49 -3.34
C GLU A 12 -0.04 10.98 -2.94
N GLY A 13 -0.33 11.00 -1.64
CA GLY A 13 -1.61 11.44 -1.09
C GLY A 13 -1.97 10.75 0.21
N ASP A 14 -3.21 10.97 0.64
CA ASP A 14 -3.82 10.32 1.78
C ASP A 14 -4.87 9.33 1.28
N TRP A 15 -4.87 8.14 1.85
CA TRP A 15 -5.62 6.98 1.36
C TRP A 15 -6.34 6.28 2.50
N ARG A 16 -7.61 5.94 2.29
CA ARG A 16 -8.36 5.02 3.14
C ARG A 16 -8.07 3.59 2.71
N VAL A 17 -7.87 2.71 3.67
CA VAL A 17 -7.72 1.27 3.42
C VAL A 17 -9.07 0.59 3.56
N GLU A 18 -9.49 -0.11 2.53
CA GLU A 18 -10.68 -0.96 2.54
C GLU A 18 -10.28 -2.42 2.45
N ARG A 19 -10.64 -3.22 3.45
CA ARG A 19 -10.37 -4.66 3.41
C ARG A 19 -11.26 -5.32 2.35
N LEU A 20 -10.67 -6.19 1.53
CA LEU A 20 -11.40 -6.99 0.55
C LEU A 20 -11.51 -8.46 0.99
N SER A 21 -10.41 -9.08 1.41
CA SER A 21 -10.38 -10.50 1.79
C SER A 21 -9.14 -10.89 2.61
N GLY A 22 -9.11 -12.15 3.08
CA GLY A 22 -7.95 -12.74 3.78
C GLY A 22 -7.97 -12.58 5.30
N ALA A 23 -6.88 -12.91 5.96
CA ALA A 23 -6.74 -12.85 7.42
C ALA A 23 -6.40 -11.44 7.95
N LEU A 24 -6.66 -10.39 7.16
CA LEU A 24 -6.51 -9.02 7.63
C LEU A 24 -7.55 -8.74 8.73
N PRO A 25 -7.19 -8.04 9.83
CA PRO A 25 -8.14 -7.58 10.83
C PRO A 25 -9.18 -6.63 10.19
N PRO A 26 -10.26 -6.24 10.88
CA PRO A 26 -11.36 -5.46 10.29
C PRO A 26 -11.01 -4.13 9.56
N MET A 27 -9.76 -3.64 9.64
CA MET A 27 -9.21 -2.44 8.97
C MET A 27 -10.03 -1.13 9.09
N ALA A 28 -11.05 -1.08 9.95
CA ALA A 28 -11.84 0.12 10.18
C ALA A 28 -10.96 1.25 10.73
N GLY A 29 -10.96 2.40 10.05
CA GLY A 29 -10.15 3.56 10.43
C GLY A 29 -8.66 3.47 10.04
N VAL A 30 -8.26 2.47 9.25
CA VAL A 30 -6.89 2.39 8.72
C VAL A 30 -6.76 3.32 7.51
N GLY A 31 -5.76 4.19 7.54
CA GLY A 31 -5.35 5.03 6.42
C GLY A 31 -3.87 4.92 6.13
N LYS A 32 -3.45 5.41 4.96
CA LYS A 32 -2.05 5.57 4.59
C LYS A 32 -1.80 7.00 4.14
N ARG A 33 -0.73 7.60 4.67
CA ARG A 33 -0.19 8.86 4.16
C ARG A 33 1.10 8.57 3.40
N ILE A 34 1.17 8.97 2.15
CA ILE A 34 2.30 8.67 1.26
C ILE A 34 2.84 9.98 0.66
N ARG A 35 4.15 10.19 0.77
CA ARG A 35 4.89 11.36 0.28
C ARG A 35 6.21 10.89 -0.32
N GLY A 36 6.38 11.05 -1.63
CA GLY A 36 7.58 10.59 -2.34
C GLY A 36 7.87 9.10 -2.16
N ASP A 37 9.05 8.78 -1.62
CA ASP A 37 9.57 7.41 -1.40
C ASP A 37 9.20 6.83 -0.02
N ARG A 38 8.35 7.51 0.76
CA ARG A 38 8.01 7.16 2.13
C ARG A 38 6.52 7.28 2.39
N GLY A 39 6.09 6.60 3.44
CA GLY A 39 4.76 6.80 3.96
C GLY A 39 4.58 6.10 5.29
N GLU A 40 3.35 6.17 5.77
CA GLU A 40 2.98 5.61 7.06
C GLU A 40 1.54 5.12 7.04
N THR A 41 1.30 4.02 7.75
CA THR A 41 -0.04 3.53 8.04
C THR A 41 -0.49 4.16 9.36
N ARG A 42 -1.69 4.73 9.36
CA ARG A 42 -2.35 5.38 10.50
C ARG A 42 -3.58 4.57 10.89
N LEU A 43 -3.77 4.29 12.17
CA LEU A 43 -4.96 3.61 12.69
C LEU A 43 -5.31 4.21 14.05
N GLY A 44 -6.26 5.15 14.07
CA GLY A 44 -6.72 5.79 15.30
C GLY A 44 -5.55 6.26 16.21
N PRO A 45 -5.56 5.94 17.51
CA PRO A 45 -4.50 6.31 18.46
C PRO A 45 -3.27 5.38 18.42
N LEU A 46 -3.24 4.37 17.55
CA LEU A 46 -2.13 3.41 17.52
C LEU A 46 -0.85 4.04 16.92
N PRO A 47 0.33 3.49 17.27
CA PRO A 47 1.59 3.97 16.73
C PRO A 47 1.55 4.04 15.20
N VAL A 48 2.07 5.14 14.66
CA VAL A 48 2.25 5.29 13.22
C VAL A 48 3.23 4.23 12.72
N TRP A 49 2.86 3.47 11.70
CA TRP A 49 3.72 2.43 11.12
C TRP A 49 4.41 2.91 9.84
N PRO A 50 5.69 3.30 9.89
CA PRO A 50 6.39 3.82 8.73
C PRO A 50 6.77 2.71 7.75
N PHE A 51 6.74 3.05 6.46
CA PHE A 51 7.18 2.21 5.36
C PHE A 51 7.96 3.02 4.31
N ARG A 52 8.76 2.32 3.50
CA ARG A 52 9.35 2.84 2.26
C ARG A 52 8.50 2.44 1.07
N VAL A 53 8.52 3.27 0.03
CA VAL A 53 7.83 3.03 -1.24
C VAL A 53 8.86 2.61 -2.28
N GLU A 54 8.73 1.41 -2.82
CA GLU A 54 9.62 0.85 -3.84
C GLU A 54 8.84 0.64 -5.15
N ARG A 55 9.29 1.26 -6.24
CA ARG A 55 8.72 1.02 -7.57
C ARG A 55 9.30 -0.27 -8.15
N ARG A 56 8.44 -1.18 -8.61
CA ARG A 56 8.83 -2.50 -9.13
C ARG A 56 8.13 -2.78 -10.47
N GLY A 57 8.61 -2.15 -11.54
CA GLY A 57 8.03 -2.33 -12.88
C GLY A 57 6.67 -1.63 -13.02
N ASP A 58 5.58 -2.40 -13.02
CA ASP A 58 4.17 -1.98 -13.15
C ASP A 58 3.42 -1.87 -11.81
N ARG A 59 4.12 -2.14 -10.70
CA ARG A 59 3.58 -2.14 -9.34
C ARG A 59 4.44 -1.35 -8.37
N VAL A 60 3.89 -1.08 -7.20
CA VAL A 60 4.57 -0.41 -6.09
C VAL A 60 4.55 -1.33 -4.87
N ALA A 61 5.64 -1.43 -4.14
CA ALA A 61 5.72 -2.14 -2.87
C ALA A 61 5.88 -1.15 -1.71
N LEU A 62 5.06 -1.30 -0.67
CA LEU A 62 5.24 -0.62 0.61
C LEU A 62 5.96 -1.58 1.56
N VAL A 63 7.22 -1.28 1.85
CA VAL A 63 8.06 -2.12 2.72
C VAL A 63 8.12 -1.47 4.10
N TYR A 64 7.48 -2.11 5.08
CA TYR A 64 7.44 -1.59 6.44
C TYR A 64 8.83 -1.58 7.08
N ARG A 65 9.08 -0.67 8.01
CA ARG A 65 10.35 -0.58 8.72
C ARG A 65 10.40 -1.55 9.92
N PRO A 66 11.60 -1.89 10.43
CA PRO A 66 11.74 -2.72 11.62
C PRO A 66 10.87 -2.21 12.81
N PRO A 67 10.27 -3.11 13.60
CA PRO A 67 10.39 -4.58 13.53
C PRO A 67 9.49 -5.25 12.48
N PHE A 68 8.72 -4.49 11.69
CA PHE A 68 7.72 -5.01 10.74
C PHE A 68 8.25 -5.20 9.32
N SER A 69 9.57 -5.23 9.11
CA SER A 69 10.18 -5.38 7.78
C SER A 69 9.79 -6.62 6.97
N PRO A 70 9.32 -7.74 7.57
CA PRO A 70 8.77 -8.85 6.79
C PRO A 70 7.39 -8.57 6.16
N LEU A 71 6.71 -7.48 6.56
CA LEU A 71 5.42 -7.06 6.02
C LEU A 71 5.63 -6.19 4.78
N VAL A 72 5.04 -6.60 3.66
CA VAL A 72 5.07 -5.88 2.39
C VAL A 72 3.68 -5.80 1.80
N ASP A 73 3.24 -4.59 1.47
CA ASP A 73 2.02 -4.37 0.69
C ASP A 73 2.38 -4.13 -0.78
N GLU A 74 1.95 -5.00 -1.69
CA GLU A 74 2.09 -4.76 -3.13
C GLU A 74 0.83 -4.10 -3.68
N LEU A 75 1.02 -3.03 -4.45
CA LEU A 75 -0.03 -2.18 -4.99
C LEU A 75 0.00 -2.16 -6.51
N ARG A 76 -1.17 -2.30 -7.12
CA ARG A 76 -1.39 -2.09 -8.55
C ARG A 76 -2.39 -0.95 -8.76
N PRO A 77 -2.11 0.00 -9.67
CA PRO A 77 -3.06 1.07 -9.96
C PRO A 77 -4.33 0.48 -10.59
N GLN A 78 -5.46 1.13 -10.35
CA GLN A 78 -6.75 0.78 -10.94
C GLN A 78 -7.27 1.95 -11.80
N PRO A 79 -8.11 1.69 -12.82
CA PRO A 79 -8.61 2.73 -13.72
C PRO A 79 -9.41 3.85 -13.02
N ASP A 80 -10.01 3.56 -11.86
CA ASP A 80 -10.78 4.51 -11.06
C ASP A 80 -9.90 5.39 -10.14
N GLY A 81 -8.57 5.32 -10.28
CA GLY A 81 -7.61 6.08 -9.47
C GLY A 81 -7.33 5.47 -8.09
N SER A 82 -8.00 4.37 -7.73
CA SER A 82 -7.68 3.59 -6.55
C SER A 82 -6.48 2.66 -6.79
N TRP A 83 -6.04 1.97 -5.74
CA TRP A 83 -5.01 0.94 -5.86
C TRP A 83 -5.48 -0.38 -5.25
N LEU A 84 -5.29 -1.46 -5.98
CA LEU A 84 -5.52 -2.81 -5.47
C LEU A 84 -4.26 -3.27 -4.72
N GLY A 85 -4.44 -3.62 -3.46
CA GLY A 85 -3.38 -4.01 -2.55
C GLY A 85 -3.41 -5.49 -2.17
N ARG A 86 -2.21 -6.06 -2.03
CA ARG A 86 -1.96 -7.41 -1.52
C ARG A 86 -0.94 -7.33 -0.40
N SER A 87 -1.35 -7.66 0.82
CA SER A 87 -0.46 -7.71 1.98
C SER A 87 0.21 -9.07 2.06
N THR A 88 1.53 -9.06 2.25
CA THR A 88 2.33 -10.27 2.41
C THR A 88 3.18 -10.18 3.67
N LEU A 89 3.33 -11.30 4.38
CA LEU A 89 4.21 -11.42 5.54
C LEU A 89 5.14 -12.61 5.31
N PHE A 90 6.44 -12.38 5.37
CA PHE A 90 7.45 -13.37 4.96
C PHE A 90 7.17 -13.94 3.55
N GLY A 91 6.67 -13.09 2.64
CA GLY A 91 6.31 -13.44 1.27
C GLY A 91 4.99 -14.22 1.11
N ARG A 92 4.33 -14.62 2.21
CA ARG A 92 3.01 -15.30 2.18
C ARG A 92 1.88 -14.28 2.18
N GLU A 93 0.89 -14.46 1.33
CA GLU A 93 -0.28 -13.57 1.26
C GLU A 93 -1.10 -13.66 2.55
N LEU A 94 -1.28 -12.52 3.21
CA LEU A 94 -2.17 -12.37 4.37
C LEU A 94 -3.58 -11.97 3.95
N GLY A 95 -3.69 -11.14 2.91
CA GLY A 95 -4.99 -10.71 2.41
C GLY A 95 -4.89 -9.57 1.42
N ARG A 96 -6.07 -9.09 1.04
CA ARG A 96 -6.24 -8.08 -0.01
C ARG A 96 -7.01 -6.89 0.52
N PHE A 97 -6.67 -5.73 -0.02
CA PHE A 97 -7.29 -4.47 0.33
C PHE A 97 -7.34 -3.54 -0.88
N ARG A 98 -8.07 -2.44 -0.76
CA ARG A 98 -8.08 -1.34 -1.73
C ARG A 98 -7.62 -0.06 -1.03
N LEU A 99 -6.81 0.75 -1.71
CA LEU A 99 -6.56 2.13 -1.32
C LEU A 99 -7.50 3.03 -2.09
N VAL A 100 -8.39 3.69 -1.36
CA VAL A 100 -9.31 4.68 -1.91
C VAL A 100 -8.82 6.06 -1.48
N ARG A 101 -8.72 6.99 -2.42
CA ARG A 101 -8.22 8.34 -2.13
C ARG A 101 -9.12 9.02 -1.10
N GLN A 102 -8.51 9.62 -0.08
CA GLN A 102 -9.21 10.56 0.80
C GLN A 102 -9.17 11.94 0.16
N ALA A 103 -10.31 12.63 0.15
CA ALA A 103 -10.44 14.00 -0.32
C ALA A 103 -9.60 14.96 0.52
#